data_AF-A0A7J2U042-F1
#
_entry.id   AF-A0A7J2U042-F1
#
_cell.length_a   1.000
_cell.length_b   1.000
_cell.length_c   1.000
_cell.angle_alpha   90.00
_cell.angle_beta   90.00
_cell.angle_gamma   90.00
#
_symmetry.space_group_name_H-M   'P 1'
#
loop_
_entity.id
_entity.type
_entity.pdbx_description
1 polymer ?
#
loop_
_entity_poly.entity_id
_entity_poly.type
_entity_poly.pdbx_seq_one_letter_code
_entity_poly.pdbx_strand_id
1 'polypeptide(L)'
;MKCPYCNSIDLVYDFEKGYVVCKECGTVIETIFVEQFLGVAQEYVNDVVKSVKNAMKFKRAYSYRLKLSEYVKEVNRYEDFVRRCRKNVKVDLDAIKIVANGGKARVYRHVNDDGLKKLVKEDEIIGKILEVLEEDAILSSRTFRSKVALALLIKDLITHGEADIDEIAHKTSVSKVHMQRLVKVLKNRMRNLKLKLTEVKNLASYTISVSS
;
A
#
# COMPACT_ATOMS: atom_id res chain seq x y z
N MET A 1 -19.99 27.64 27.96
CA MET A 1 -18.84 27.81 28.86
C MET A 1 -17.57 27.83 28.01
N LYS A 2 -16.59 28.68 28.29
CA LYS A 2 -15.31 28.76 27.57
C LYS A 2 -14.15 28.68 28.56
N CYS A 3 -13.02 28.15 28.14
CA CYS A 3 -11.81 28.17 28.97
C CYS A 3 -11.37 29.62 29.21
N PRO A 4 -11.19 30.08 30.47
CA PRO A 4 -10.79 31.45 30.76
C PRO A 4 -9.35 31.77 30.33
N TYR A 5 -8.53 30.76 30.03
CA TYR A 5 -7.12 30.93 29.69
C TYR A 5 -6.84 30.87 28.18
N CYS A 6 -7.49 29.96 27.46
CA CYS A 6 -7.28 29.82 26.00
C CYS A 6 -8.53 30.13 25.16
N ASN A 7 -9.65 30.51 25.79
CA ASN A 7 -10.95 30.77 25.14
C ASN A 7 -11.55 29.61 24.34
N SER A 8 -10.98 28.41 24.45
CA SER A 8 -11.51 27.20 23.83
C SER A 8 -12.92 26.86 24.30
N ILE A 9 -13.73 26.34 23.39
CA ILE A 9 -15.06 25.77 23.65
C ILE A 9 -15.03 24.25 23.84
N ASP A 10 -13.90 23.59 23.55
CA ASP A 10 -13.79 22.12 23.61
C ASP A 10 -13.42 21.68 25.03
N LEU A 11 -14.46 21.42 25.83
CA LEU A 11 -14.36 21.06 27.25
C LEU A 11 -14.74 19.58 27.45
N VAL A 12 -13.95 18.85 28.23
CA VAL A 12 -14.15 17.43 28.55
C VAL A 12 -14.43 17.27 30.04
N TYR A 13 -15.45 16.47 30.34
CA TYR A 13 -15.84 16.15 31.71
C TYR A 13 -15.09 14.90 32.18
N ASP A 14 -14.26 15.05 33.22
CA ASP A 14 -13.65 13.95 33.94
C ASP A 14 -14.54 13.58 35.14
N PHE A 15 -15.44 12.62 34.91
CA PHE A 15 -16.34 12.09 35.93
C PHE A 15 -15.61 11.24 36.99
N GLU A 16 -14.38 10.79 36.76
CA GLU A 16 -13.63 10.03 37.78
C GLU A 16 -13.11 10.95 38.89
N LYS A 17 -12.76 12.18 38.52
CA LYS A 17 -12.18 13.17 39.45
C LYS A 17 -13.13 14.33 39.79
N GLY A 18 -14.26 14.43 39.09
CA GLY A 18 -15.24 15.49 39.27
C GLY A 18 -14.73 16.84 38.73
N TYR A 19 -14.09 16.85 37.58
CA TYR A 19 -13.52 18.07 36.99
C TYR A 19 -14.04 18.32 35.58
N VAL A 20 -14.25 19.59 35.24
CA VAL A 20 -14.41 20.05 33.86
C VAL A 20 -13.05 20.55 33.39
N VAL A 21 -12.48 19.91 32.37
CA VAL A 21 -11.12 20.18 31.89
C VAL A 21 -11.17 20.69 30.46
N CYS A 22 -10.43 21.76 30.16
CA CYS A 22 -10.24 22.19 28.78
C CYS A 22 -9.35 21.20 28.03
N LYS A 23 -9.81 20.74 26.86
CA LYS A 23 -9.08 19.75 26.07
C LYS A 23 -7.84 20.33 25.39
N GLU A 24 -7.85 21.61 25.06
CA GLU A 24 -6.73 22.26 24.37
C GLU A 24 -5.58 22.62 25.31
N CYS A 25 -5.86 23.20 26.48
CA CYS A 25 -4.79 23.65 27.40
C CYS A 25 -4.69 22.83 28.69
N GLY A 26 -5.58 21.86 28.92
CA GLY A 26 -5.57 21.00 30.10
C GLY A 26 -5.99 21.68 31.41
N THR A 27 -6.49 22.92 31.36
CA THR A 27 -6.87 23.65 32.57
C THR A 27 -8.19 23.12 33.13
N VAL A 28 -8.20 22.85 34.44
CA VAL A 28 -9.43 22.56 35.20
C VAL A 28 -10.20 23.86 35.38
N ILE A 29 -11.39 23.93 34.78
CA ILE A 29 -12.24 25.12 34.78
C ILE A 29 -13.13 25.13 36.02
N GLU A 30 -13.70 23.97 36.35
CA GLU A 30 -14.67 23.85 37.43
C GLU A 30 -14.61 22.46 38.05
N THR A 31 -14.86 22.39 39.35
CA THR A 31 -15.03 21.15 40.09
C THR A 31 -16.52 20.83 40.19
N ILE A 32 -16.93 19.69 39.66
CA ILE A 32 -18.30 19.19 39.76
C ILE A 32 -18.51 18.72 41.19
N PHE A 33 -19.16 19.56 41.99
CA PHE A 33 -19.68 19.12 43.29
C PHE A 33 -20.90 18.24 43.02
N VAL A 34 -20.73 16.93 43.17
CA VAL A 34 -21.89 16.06 43.35
C VAL A 34 -22.38 16.35 44.77
N GLU A 35 -23.44 17.15 44.91
CA GLU A 35 -24.18 17.20 46.16
C GLU A 35 -24.44 15.75 46.56
N GLN A 36 -23.88 15.34 47.70
CA GLN A 36 -24.15 14.02 48.25
C GLN A 36 -25.65 13.95 48.41
N PHE A 37 -26.30 13.08 47.63
CA PHE A 37 -27.70 12.76 47.82
C PHE A 37 -27.89 12.34 49.28
N LEU A 38 -28.41 13.26 50.10
CA LEU A 38 -28.81 13.04 51.47
C LEU A 38 -29.88 11.93 51.45
N GLY A 39 -29.45 10.68 51.66
CA GLY A 39 -30.35 9.53 51.76
C GLY A 39 -29.92 8.24 51.06
N VAL A 40 -28.83 8.22 50.27
CA VAL A 40 -28.36 6.97 49.64
C VAL A 40 -27.14 6.45 50.37
N ALA A 41 -27.24 5.27 50.99
CA ALA A 41 -26.12 4.63 51.68
C ALA A 41 -24.89 4.55 50.74
N GLN A 42 -23.72 4.95 51.25
CA GLN A 42 -22.45 5.00 50.50
C GLN A 42 -22.12 3.67 49.78
N GLU A 43 -22.60 2.55 50.32
CA GLU A 43 -22.49 1.21 49.73
C GLU A 43 -23.19 1.09 48.38
N TYR A 44 -24.38 1.66 48.22
CA TYR A 44 -25.11 1.66 46.95
C TYR A 44 -24.38 2.44 45.85
N VAL A 45 -23.79 3.59 46.18
CA VAL A 45 -23.00 4.39 45.23
C VAL A 45 -21.75 3.62 44.79
N ASN A 46 -21.06 2.97 45.73
CA ASN A 46 -19.87 2.16 45.44
C ASN A 46 -20.19 0.94 44.56
N ASP A 47 -21.34 0.30 44.76
CA ASP A 47 -21.76 -0.85 43.95
C ASP A 47 -22.20 -0.44 42.54
N VAL A 48 -22.87 0.70 42.39
CA VAL A 48 -23.18 1.28 41.07
C VAL A 48 -21.88 1.64 40.33
N VAL A 49 -20.92 2.30 40.98
CA VAL A 49 -19.63 2.63 40.34
C VAL A 49 -18.83 1.37 39.97
N LYS A 50 -18.80 0.35 40.82
CA LYS A 50 -18.16 -0.95 40.52
C LYS A 50 -18.84 -1.65 39.34
N SER A 51 -20.17 -1.68 39.30
CA SER A 51 -20.93 -2.32 38.21
C SER A 51 -20.70 -1.61 36.87
N VAL A 52 -20.67 -0.27 36.85
CA VAL A 52 -20.34 0.51 35.65
C VAL A 52 -18.90 0.27 35.20
N LYS A 53 -17.93 0.26 36.12
CA LYS A 53 -16.53 -0.08 35.81
C LYS A 53 -16.39 -1.49 35.25
N ASN A 54 -17.11 -2.47 35.80
CA ASN A 54 -17.11 -3.83 35.30
C ASN A 54 -17.75 -3.91 33.91
N ALA A 55 -18.91 -3.27 33.68
CA ALA A 55 -19.54 -3.19 32.37
C ALA A 55 -18.62 -2.54 31.32
N MET A 56 -17.89 -1.48 31.67
CA MET A 56 -16.88 -0.87 30.80
C MET A 56 -15.70 -1.79 30.52
N LYS A 57 -15.20 -2.54 31.51
CA LYS A 57 -14.16 -3.56 31.31
C LYS A 57 -14.64 -4.68 30.39
N PHE A 58 -15.87 -5.16 30.56
CA PHE A 58 -16.49 -6.15 29.66
C PHE A 58 -16.64 -5.60 28.24
N LYS A 59 -17.08 -4.34 28.06
CA LYS A 59 -17.18 -3.69 26.75
C LYS A 59 -15.81 -3.54 26.07
N ARG A 60 -14.78 -3.16 26.84
CA ARG A 60 -13.39 -3.11 26.35
C ARG A 60 -12.89 -4.50 25.96
N ALA A 61 -13.03 -5.49 26.83
CA ALA A 61 -12.64 -6.88 26.56
C ALA A 61 -13.35 -7.45 25.32
N TYR A 62 -14.66 -7.17 25.16
CA TYR A 62 -15.44 -7.53 23.99
C TYR A 62 -14.90 -6.86 22.72
N SER A 63 -14.58 -5.57 22.78
CA SER A 63 -13.99 -4.84 21.65
C SER A 63 -12.61 -5.38 21.26
N TYR A 64 -11.76 -5.74 22.22
CA TYR A 64 -10.48 -6.38 21.95
C TYR A 64 -10.66 -7.77 21.35
N ARG A 65 -11.63 -8.56 21.84
CA ARG A 65 -11.95 -9.88 21.28
C ARG A 65 -12.43 -9.79 19.84
N LEU A 66 -13.26 -8.80 19.51
CA LEU A 66 -13.68 -8.50 18.14
C LEU A 66 -12.47 -8.19 17.25
N LYS A 67 -11.62 -7.25 17.65
CA LYS A 67 -10.39 -6.91 16.92
C LYS A 67 -9.46 -8.13 16.74
N LEU A 68 -9.28 -8.92 17.79
CA LEU A 68 -8.47 -10.15 17.72
C LEU A 68 -9.07 -11.14 16.71
N SER A 69 -10.40 -11.27 16.69
CA SER A 69 -11.09 -12.13 15.72
C SER A 69 -10.93 -11.64 14.28
N GLU A 70 -10.84 -10.32 14.06
CA GLU A 70 -10.55 -9.74 12.75
C GLU A 70 -9.12 -10.04 12.31
N TYR A 71 -8.14 -9.84 13.20
CA TYR A 71 -6.74 -10.21 12.91
C TYR A 71 -6.57 -11.69 12.58
N VAL A 72 -7.20 -12.57 13.35
CA VAL A 72 -7.16 -14.02 13.09
C VAL A 72 -7.74 -14.35 11.72
N LYS A 73 -8.83 -13.68 11.29
CA LYS A 73 -9.38 -13.85 9.94
C LYS A 73 -8.41 -13.39 8.86
N GLU A 74 -7.73 -12.25 9.05
CA GLU A 74 -6.74 -11.76 8.09
C GLU A 74 -5.53 -12.69 7.97
N VAL A 75 -5.02 -13.19 9.09
CA VAL A 75 -3.92 -14.16 9.13
C VAL A 75 -4.32 -15.47 8.45
N ASN A 76 -5.51 -16.00 8.76
CA ASN A 76 -6.00 -17.22 8.12
C ASN A 76 -6.14 -17.05 6.59
N ARG A 77 -6.65 -15.91 6.12
CA ARG A 77 -6.71 -15.61 4.68
C ARG A 77 -5.31 -15.56 4.07
N TYR A 78 -4.37 -14.89 4.73
CA TYR A 78 -2.99 -14.83 4.26
C TYR A 78 -2.38 -16.24 4.16
N GLU A 79 -2.51 -17.05 5.20
CA GLU A 79 -2.03 -18.44 5.19
C GLU A 79 -2.66 -19.26 4.05
N ASP A 80 -3.95 -19.11 3.81
CA ASP A 80 -4.63 -19.77 2.70
C ASP A 80 -4.05 -19.38 1.33
N PHE A 81 -3.72 -18.10 1.13
CA PHE A 81 -3.06 -17.64 -0.09
C PHE A 81 -1.62 -18.16 -0.20
N VAL A 82 -0.87 -18.16 0.90
CA VAL A 82 0.52 -18.66 0.94
C VAL A 82 0.58 -20.16 0.67
N ARG A 83 -0.35 -20.95 1.24
CA ARG A 83 -0.42 -22.41 0.99
C ARG A 83 -0.64 -22.73 -0.49
N ARG A 84 -1.28 -21.84 -1.24
CA ARG A 84 -1.53 -21.97 -2.68
C ARG A 84 -0.46 -21.31 -3.56
N CYS A 85 0.54 -20.66 -2.96
CA CYS A 85 1.61 -20.02 -3.73
C CYS A 85 2.42 -21.05 -4.50
N ARG A 86 2.68 -20.73 -5.76
CA ARG A 86 3.59 -21.49 -6.62
C ARG A 86 5.03 -21.02 -6.40
N LYS A 87 6.00 -21.84 -6.82
CA LYS A 87 7.42 -21.46 -6.86
C LYS A 87 7.59 -20.10 -7.57
N ASN A 88 8.40 -19.22 -6.98
CA ASN A 88 8.69 -17.85 -7.46
C ASN A 88 7.50 -16.88 -7.49
N VAL A 89 6.41 -17.20 -6.79
CA VAL A 89 5.25 -16.33 -6.60
C VAL A 89 5.07 -16.05 -5.11
N LYS A 90 4.86 -14.78 -4.78
CA LYS A 90 4.58 -14.34 -3.41
C LYS A 90 3.22 -13.66 -3.31
N VAL A 91 2.69 -13.70 -2.11
CA VAL A 91 1.46 -13.02 -1.75
C VAL A 91 1.74 -11.54 -1.54
N ASP A 92 0.91 -10.71 -2.14
CA ASP A 92 0.94 -9.27 -2.04
C ASP A 92 0.01 -8.81 -0.91
N LEU A 93 0.62 -8.36 0.19
CA LEU A 93 -0.08 -7.94 1.41
C LEU A 93 -1.01 -6.75 1.15
N ASP A 94 -0.62 -5.82 0.28
CA ASP A 94 -1.44 -4.66 -0.04
C ASP A 94 -2.69 -5.08 -0.84
N ALA A 95 -2.54 -6.02 -1.78
CA ALA A 95 -3.69 -6.58 -2.49
C ALA A 95 -4.62 -7.38 -1.56
N ILE A 96 -4.11 -8.07 -0.53
CA ILE A 96 -4.97 -8.73 0.46
C ILE A 96 -5.87 -7.71 1.15
N LYS A 97 -5.32 -6.57 1.59
CA LYS A 97 -6.11 -5.51 2.24
C LYS A 97 -7.20 -4.98 1.31
N ILE A 98 -6.87 -4.77 0.03
CA ILE A 98 -7.85 -4.32 -0.96
C ILE A 98 -8.98 -5.34 -1.13
N VAL A 99 -8.64 -6.63 -1.25
CA VAL A 99 -9.64 -7.71 -1.37
C VAL A 99 -10.46 -7.88 -0.09
N ALA A 100 -9.84 -7.73 1.08
CA ALA A 100 -10.52 -7.78 2.36
C ALA A 100 -11.59 -6.69 2.50
N ASN A 101 -11.37 -5.53 1.88
CA ASN A 101 -12.30 -4.41 1.82
C ASN A 101 -13.30 -4.49 0.66
N GLY A 102 -13.42 -5.62 -0.03
CA GLY A 102 -14.36 -5.83 -1.13
C GLY A 102 -13.86 -5.35 -2.51
N GLY A 103 -12.61 -4.88 -2.60
CA GLY A 103 -11.98 -4.49 -3.85
C GLY A 103 -11.52 -5.67 -4.69
N LYS A 104 -11.24 -5.42 -5.97
CA LYS A 104 -10.61 -6.40 -6.88
C LYS A 104 -9.13 -6.07 -7.01
N ALA A 105 -8.25 -6.96 -6.53
CA ALA A 105 -6.81 -6.83 -6.68
C ALA A 105 -6.13 -8.18 -6.95
N ARG A 106 -4.98 -8.14 -7.63
CA ARG A 106 -4.18 -9.33 -7.89
C ARG A 106 -3.32 -9.65 -6.66
N VAL A 107 -3.74 -10.67 -5.91
CA VAL A 107 -3.09 -11.10 -4.65
C VAL A 107 -1.72 -11.75 -4.86
N TYR A 108 -1.41 -12.21 -6.07
CA TYR A 108 -0.16 -12.91 -6.37
C TYR A 108 0.76 -12.07 -7.28
N ARG A 109 1.99 -11.85 -6.83
CA ARG A 109 3.07 -11.18 -7.58
C ARG A 109 4.29 -12.07 -7.72
N HIS A 110 5.12 -11.83 -8.72
CA HIS A 110 6.35 -12.60 -8.87
C HIS A 110 7.40 -12.08 -7.88
N VAL A 111 8.27 -12.96 -7.36
CA VAL A 111 9.32 -12.56 -6.40
C VAL A 111 10.26 -11.49 -6.96
N ASN A 112 10.51 -11.53 -8.28
CA ASN A 112 11.38 -10.60 -8.98
C ASN A 112 10.72 -9.22 -9.29
N ASP A 113 9.41 -9.05 -9.05
CA ASP A 113 8.73 -7.81 -9.41
C ASP A 113 9.33 -6.59 -8.68
N ASP A 114 9.80 -6.76 -7.44
CA ASP A 114 10.42 -5.66 -6.68
C ASP A 114 11.78 -5.25 -7.23
N GLY A 115 12.59 -6.22 -7.68
CA GLY A 115 13.87 -5.94 -8.34
C GLY A 115 13.66 -5.17 -9.63
N LEU A 116 12.67 -5.56 -10.43
CA LEU A 116 12.31 -4.85 -11.65
C LEU A 116 11.76 -3.45 -11.36
N LYS A 117 10.98 -3.24 -10.30
CA LYS A 117 10.53 -1.90 -9.89
C LYS A 117 11.67 -0.99 -9.50
N LYS A 118 12.70 -1.51 -8.82
CA LYS A 118 13.92 -0.74 -8.50
C LYS A 118 14.66 -0.33 -9.77
N LEU A 119 14.87 -1.28 -10.67
CA LEU A 119 15.50 -1.03 -11.96
C LEU A 119 14.77 0.04 -12.79
N VAL A 120 13.44 0.01 -12.83
CA VAL A 120 12.64 1.04 -13.53
C VAL A 120 12.79 2.42 -12.88
N LYS A 121 12.99 2.49 -11.56
CA LYS A 121 13.20 3.76 -10.85
C LYS A 121 14.61 4.32 -11.04
N GLU A 122 15.60 3.44 -11.15
CA GLU A 122 17.01 3.80 -11.30
C GLU A 122 17.35 4.18 -12.74
N ASP A 123 16.66 3.59 -13.72
CA ASP A 123 16.94 3.77 -15.15
C ASP A 123 15.84 4.59 -15.85
N GLU A 124 16.10 5.90 -16.01
CA GLU A 124 15.16 6.84 -16.62
C GLU A 124 14.77 6.44 -18.05
N ILE A 125 15.70 5.85 -18.82
CA ILE A 125 15.43 5.42 -20.20
C ILE A 125 14.37 4.32 -20.20
N ILE A 126 14.48 3.36 -19.29
CA ILE A 126 13.47 2.29 -19.14
C ILE A 126 12.13 2.88 -18.74
N GLY A 127 12.11 3.84 -17.82
CA GLY A 127 10.90 4.57 -17.42
C GLY A 127 10.18 5.20 -18.62
N LYS A 128 10.88 5.97 -19.45
CA LYS A 128 10.28 6.60 -20.64
C LYS A 128 9.83 5.60 -21.68
N ILE A 129 10.58 4.52 -21.89
CA ILE A 129 10.12 3.46 -22.81
C ILE A 129 8.82 2.85 -22.29
N LEU A 130 8.70 2.58 -20.99
CA LEU A 130 7.46 2.06 -20.42
C LEU A 130 6.28 3.02 -20.64
N GLU A 131 6.46 4.33 -20.48
CA GLU A 131 5.43 5.32 -20.78
C GLU A 131 4.94 5.21 -22.24
N VAL A 132 5.87 5.11 -23.19
CA VAL A 132 5.55 4.89 -24.61
C VAL A 132 4.80 3.57 -24.83
N LEU A 133 5.15 2.52 -24.08
CA LEU A 133 4.45 1.22 -24.16
C LEU A 133 3.03 1.25 -23.59
N GLU A 134 2.73 2.10 -22.59
CA GLU A 134 1.39 2.21 -22.02
C GLU A 134 0.36 2.82 -22.98
N GLU A 135 0.82 3.59 -23.97
CA GLU A 135 -0.06 4.20 -24.97
C GLU A 135 -0.55 3.20 -26.04
N ASP A 136 0.17 2.10 -26.28
CA ASP A 136 -0.30 1.03 -27.18
C ASP A 136 -1.15 0.02 -26.41
N ALA A 137 -2.42 -0.11 -26.78
CA ALA A 137 -3.38 -0.99 -26.10
C ALA A 137 -2.94 -2.47 -25.99
N ILE A 138 -2.15 -2.97 -26.93
CA ILE A 138 -1.68 -4.37 -26.91
C ILE A 138 -0.47 -4.54 -26.00
N LEU A 139 0.38 -3.53 -25.90
CA LEU A 139 1.58 -3.57 -25.05
C LEU A 139 1.24 -3.21 -23.60
N SER A 140 0.35 -2.24 -23.38
CA SER A 140 -0.11 -1.79 -22.05
C SER A 140 -0.82 -2.88 -21.25
N SER A 141 -1.63 -3.72 -21.93
CA SER A 141 -2.36 -4.85 -21.35
C SER A 141 -1.46 -6.01 -20.90
N ARG A 142 -0.15 -5.97 -21.19
CA ARG A 142 0.78 -7.01 -20.77
C ARG A 142 1.12 -6.91 -19.28
N THR A 143 1.60 -8.04 -18.74
CA THR A 143 2.05 -8.07 -17.35
C THR A 143 3.25 -7.14 -17.14
N PHE A 144 3.41 -6.61 -15.91
CA PHE A 144 4.53 -5.73 -15.57
C PHE A 144 5.88 -6.28 -16.03
N ARG A 145 6.19 -7.55 -15.74
CA ARG A 145 7.44 -8.21 -16.18
C ARG A 145 7.61 -8.23 -17.69
N SER A 146 6.54 -8.48 -18.43
CA SER A 146 6.56 -8.45 -19.90
C SER A 146 6.79 -7.05 -20.44
N LYS A 147 6.22 -6.01 -19.81
CA LYS A 147 6.43 -4.60 -20.18
C LYS A 147 7.88 -4.19 -19.91
N VAL A 148 8.44 -4.56 -18.77
CA VAL A 148 9.85 -4.31 -18.44
C VAL A 148 10.77 -5.07 -19.40
N ALA A 149 10.45 -6.32 -19.76
CA ALA A 149 11.22 -7.07 -20.76
C ALA A 149 11.22 -6.40 -22.14
N LEU A 150 10.06 -5.89 -22.58
CA LEU A 150 9.96 -5.11 -23.81
C LEU A 150 10.76 -3.82 -23.73
N ALA A 151 10.73 -3.13 -22.60
CA ALA A 151 11.50 -1.91 -22.40
C ALA A 151 13.00 -2.15 -22.46
N LEU A 152 13.49 -3.23 -21.84
CA LEU A 152 14.89 -3.65 -21.92
C LEU A 152 15.29 -4.01 -23.36
N LEU A 153 14.46 -4.79 -24.07
CA LEU A 153 14.70 -5.11 -25.49
C LEU A 153 14.84 -3.84 -26.34
N ILE A 154 13.95 -2.86 -26.14
CA ILE A 154 14.00 -1.60 -26.88
C ILE A 154 15.25 -0.79 -26.50
N LYS A 155 15.60 -0.74 -25.20
CA LYS A 155 16.79 -0.05 -24.72
C LYS A 155 18.06 -0.62 -25.37
N ASP A 156 18.23 -1.93 -25.37
CA ASP A 156 19.40 -2.59 -25.96
C ASP A 156 19.47 -2.33 -27.48
N LEU A 157 18.34 -2.42 -28.18
CA LEU A 157 18.28 -2.08 -29.61
C LEU A 157 18.63 -0.60 -29.91
N ILE A 158 18.31 0.31 -28.99
CA ILE A 158 18.64 1.74 -29.14
C ILE A 158 20.13 2.00 -28.86
N THR A 159 20.68 1.35 -27.84
CA THR A 159 22.02 1.63 -27.30
C THR A 159 23.12 0.81 -27.98
N HIS A 160 22.86 -0.47 -28.22
CA HIS A 160 23.82 -1.44 -28.76
C HIS A 160 23.48 -1.90 -30.18
N GLY A 161 22.26 -1.63 -30.67
CA GLY A 161 21.80 -2.03 -32.00
C GLY A 161 21.32 -3.48 -32.09
N GLU A 162 21.62 -4.29 -31.07
CA GLU A 162 21.16 -5.65 -30.87
C GLU A 162 20.68 -5.84 -29.43
N ALA A 163 19.93 -6.91 -29.16
CA ALA A 163 19.42 -7.20 -27.82
C ALA A 163 19.70 -8.64 -27.42
N ASP A 164 20.26 -8.83 -26.22
CA ASP A 164 20.46 -10.15 -25.65
C ASP A 164 19.16 -10.67 -25.05
N ILE A 165 18.43 -11.44 -25.86
CA ILE A 165 17.14 -12.00 -25.47
C ILE A 165 17.27 -12.95 -24.27
N ASP A 166 18.38 -13.70 -24.17
CA ASP A 166 18.57 -14.70 -23.13
C ASP A 166 18.91 -14.03 -21.79
N GLU A 167 19.75 -12.99 -21.81
CA GLU A 167 20.01 -12.18 -20.61
C GLU A 167 18.73 -11.49 -20.11
N ILE A 168 17.97 -10.85 -21.01
CA ILE A 168 16.71 -10.17 -20.64
C ILE A 168 15.69 -11.18 -20.10
N ALA A 169 15.59 -12.37 -20.70
CA ALA A 169 14.72 -13.44 -20.23
C ALA A 169 15.05 -13.83 -18.77
N HIS A 170 16.34 -14.02 -18.49
CA HIS A 170 16.82 -14.34 -17.16
C HIS A 170 16.53 -13.21 -16.16
N LYS A 171 16.90 -11.98 -16.52
CA LYS A 171 16.75 -10.77 -15.70
C LYS A 171 15.29 -10.48 -15.34
N THR A 172 14.36 -10.72 -16.26
CA THR A 172 12.92 -10.49 -16.05
C THR A 172 12.15 -11.74 -15.59
N SER A 173 12.84 -12.87 -15.49
CA SER A 173 12.26 -14.19 -15.18
C SER A 173 11.11 -14.58 -16.13
N VAL A 174 11.19 -14.15 -17.40
CA VAL A 174 10.23 -14.49 -18.45
C VAL A 174 10.78 -15.68 -19.23
N SER A 175 9.94 -16.67 -19.56
CA SER A 175 10.41 -17.85 -20.29
C SER A 175 10.86 -17.48 -21.71
N LYS A 176 11.85 -18.20 -22.25
CA LYS A 176 12.38 -17.98 -23.62
C LYS A 176 11.29 -18.00 -24.69
N VAL A 177 10.34 -18.93 -24.59
CA VAL A 177 9.17 -19.00 -25.50
C VAL A 177 8.30 -17.75 -25.40
N HIS A 178 8.06 -17.23 -24.18
CA HIS A 178 7.29 -16.01 -24.00
C HIS A 178 8.07 -14.79 -24.51
N MET A 179 9.38 -14.74 -24.32
CA MET A 179 10.25 -13.71 -24.90
C MET A 179 10.18 -13.68 -26.43
N GLN A 180 10.26 -14.84 -27.10
CA GLN A 180 10.10 -14.92 -28.56
C GLN A 180 8.74 -14.36 -29.02
N ARG A 181 7.67 -14.62 -28.27
CA ARG A 181 6.35 -14.03 -28.54
C ARG A 181 6.36 -12.52 -28.36
N LEU A 182 7.00 -11.99 -27.31
CA LEU A 182 7.14 -10.56 -27.10
C LEU A 182 7.91 -9.88 -28.24
N VAL A 183 9.01 -10.48 -28.70
CA VAL A 183 9.77 -9.98 -29.86
C VAL A 183 8.88 -9.90 -31.10
N LYS A 184 8.08 -10.94 -31.38
CA LYS A 184 7.16 -10.94 -32.53
C LYS A 184 6.11 -9.84 -32.40
N VAL A 185 5.53 -9.65 -31.21
CA VAL A 185 4.56 -8.58 -30.96
C VAL A 185 5.21 -7.21 -31.13
N LEU A 186 6.41 -7.02 -30.59
CA LEU A 186 7.16 -5.76 -30.71
C LEU A 186 7.45 -5.42 -32.17
N LYS A 187 7.96 -6.38 -32.96
CA LYS A 187 8.20 -6.19 -34.41
C LYS A 187 6.95 -5.72 -35.15
N ASN A 188 5.80 -6.33 -34.85
CA ASN A 188 4.53 -5.96 -35.48
C ASN A 188 4.06 -4.55 -35.07
N ARG A 189 4.41 -4.10 -33.87
CA ARG A 189 3.97 -2.82 -33.29
C ARG A 189 4.99 -1.69 -33.49
N MET A 190 6.22 -2.01 -33.86
CA MET A 190 7.34 -1.07 -33.94
C MET A 190 7.06 0.14 -34.83
N ARG A 191 6.30 -0.04 -35.92
CA ARG A 191 5.93 1.07 -36.82
C ARG A 191 5.17 2.18 -36.08
N ASN A 192 4.31 1.82 -35.14
CA ASN A 192 3.48 2.76 -34.39
C ASN A 192 4.29 3.48 -33.30
N LEU A 193 5.34 2.83 -32.78
CA LEU A 193 6.16 3.36 -31.70
C LEU A 193 7.34 4.22 -32.20
N LYS A 194 7.67 4.13 -33.50
CA LYS A 194 8.93 4.66 -34.06
C LYS A 194 9.15 6.15 -33.80
N LEU A 195 8.12 6.98 -33.96
CA LEU A 195 8.24 8.43 -33.75
C LEU A 195 8.60 8.75 -32.29
N LYS A 196 7.88 8.16 -31.33
CA LYS A 196 8.07 8.39 -29.89
C LYS A 196 9.38 7.80 -29.37
N LEU A 197 9.79 6.65 -29.89
CA LEU A 197 11.09 6.05 -29.55
C LEU A 197 12.28 6.84 -30.09
N THR A 198 12.08 7.74 -31.06
CA THR A 198 13.15 8.62 -31.56
C THR A 198 13.54 9.66 -30.50
N GLU A 199 12.57 10.19 -29.76
CA GLU A 199 12.82 11.12 -28.65
C GLU A 199 13.61 10.44 -27.52
N VAL A 200 13.23 9.19 -27.20
CA VAL A 200 13.94 8.38 -26.20
C VAL A 200 15.38 8.07 -26.66
N LYS A 201 15.58 7.77 -27.94
CA LYS A 201 16.91 7.53 -28.51
C LYS A 201 17.83 8.74 -28.38
N ASN A 202 17.31 9.95 -28.58
CA ASN A 202 18.09 11.18 -28.41
C ASN A 202 18.52 11.34 -26.94
N LEU A 203 17.62 11.04 -25.99
CA LEU A 203 17.92 11.08 -24.56
C LEU A 203 19.00 10.05 -24.16
N ALA A 204 18.90 8.83 -24.69
CA ALA A 204 19.88 7.76 -24.46
C ALA A 204 21.27 8.13 -25.02
N SER A 205 21.31 8.76 -26.19
CA SER A 205 22.57 9.20 -26.81
C SER A 205 23.25 10.30 -25.99
N TYR A 206 22.47 11.23 -25.43
CA TYR A 206 22.98 12.29 -24.56
C TYR A 206 23.56 11.73 -23.24
N THR A 207 22.86 10.78 -22.61
CA THR A 207 23.34 10.17 -21.36
C THR A 207 24.66 9.42 -21.54
N ILE A 208 24.84 8.71 -22.66
CA ILE A 208 26.10 8.03 -22.99
C ILE A 208 27.25 9.04 -23.18
N SER A 209 26.99 10.16 -23.86
CA SER A 209 28.02 11.20 -24.09
C SER A 209 28.48 11.95 -22.84
N VAL A 210 27.67 11.96 -21.78
CA VAL A 210 27.98 12.65 -20.51
C VAL A 210 28.67 11.72 -19.50
N SER A 211 28.57 10.40 -19.69
CA SER A 211 29.14 9.38 -18.81
C SER A 211 30.42 8.72 -19.35
N SER A 212 30.88 9.15 -20.53
CA SER A 212 32.18 8.79 -21.13
C SER A 212 33.20 9.90 -20.89
#